data_AF-A0A535BQI0-F1
#
_entry.id   AF-A0A535BQI0-F1
#
_cell.length_a   1.000
_cell.length_b   1.000
_cell.length_c   1.000
_cell.angle_alpha   90.00
_cell.angle_beta   90.00
_cell.angle_gamma   90.00
#
_symmetry.space_group_name_H-M   'P 1'
#
loop_
_entity.id
_entity.type
_entity.pdbx_description
1 polymer ?
#
loop_
_entity_poly.entity_id
_entity_poly.type
_entity_poly.pdbx_seq_one_letter_code
_entity_poly.pdbx_strand_id
1 'polypeptide(L)' 'MSDLRLAAPERDGVSLADLAAAIKVLPEGQRAAFVLRKVEGLGYAEVAQALECSEDAARQRVAEAMKKVREAMR' A
#
# COMPACT_ATOMS: atom_id res chain seq x y z
N MET A 1 22.69 -31.63 -18.54
CA MET A 1 23.46 -30.52 -17.93
C MET A 1 23.24 -29.29 -18.77
N SER A 2 22.90 -28.20 -18.10
CA SER A 2 23.15 -26.81 -18.50
C SER A 2 22.51 -26.35 -19.81
N ASP A 3 21.35 -25.68 -19.69
CA ASP A 3 21.31 -24.23 -19.91
C ASP A 3 20.00 -23.66 -19.35
N LEU A 4 19.88 -23.66 -18.02
CA LEU A 4 18.87 -22.87 -17.32
C LEU A 4 19.45 -21.48 -17.03
N ARG A 5 19.78 -20.73 -18.08
CA ARG A 5 20.07 -19.30 -17.93
C ARG A 5 18.75 -18.56 -18.06
N LEU A 6 17.97 -18.63 -16.99
CA LEU A 6 16.85 -17.72 -16.76
C LEU A 6 17.46 -16.32 -16.60
N ALA A 7 17.68 -15.63 -17.72
CA ALA A 7 17.83 -14.19 -17.72
C ALA A 7 16.46 -13.63 -17.34
N ALA A 8 16.19 -13.57 -16.04
CA ALA A 8 15.08 -12.77 -15.56
C ALA A 8 15.37 -11.33 -16.01
N PRO A 9 14.50 -10.70 -16.81
CA PRO A 9 14.71 -9.33 -17.23
C PRO A 9 14.84 -8.46 -15.98
N GLU A 10 15.85 -7.59 -15.98
CA GLU A 10 15.98 -6.51 -15.01
C GLU A 10 14.62 -5.82 -14.90
N ARG A 11 14.00 -5.88 -13.72
CA ARG A 11 12.69 -5.30 -13.51
C ARG A 11 12.88 -3.78 -13.38
N ASP A 12 12.83 -3.07 -14.49
CA ASP A 12 12.76 -1.61 -14.53
C ASP A 12 11.37 -1.08 -14.10
N GLY A 13 10.84 -1.62 -13.00
CA GLY A 13 9.52 -1.26 -12.51
C GLY A 13 9.31 -1.69 -11.08
N VAL A 14 8.46 -0.90 -10.39
CA VAL A 14 7.93 -1.22 -9.07
C VAL A 14 7.45 -2.66 -9.05
N SER A 15 8.05 -3.48 -8.20
CA SER A 15 7.60 -4.84 -7.96
C SER A 15 6.53 -4.90 -6.87
N LEU A 16 5.79 -6.00 -6.85
CA LEU A 16 4.86 -6.31 -5.75
C LEU A 16 5.60 -6.41 -4.40
N ALA A 17 6.87 -6.80 -4.41
CA ALA A 17 7.70 -6.84 -3.21
C ALA A 17 8.03 -5.43 -2.70
N ASP A 18 8.28 -4.48 -3.60
CA ASP A 18 8.55 -3.07 -3.24
C ASP A 18 7.30 -2.42 -2.65
N LEU A 19 6.13 -2.66 -3.25
CA LEU A 19 4.86 -2.20 -2.70
C LEU A 19 4.60 -2.81 -1.31
N ALA A 20 4.85 -4.10 -1.14
CA ALA A 20 4.68 -4.77 0.16
C ALA A 20 5.64 -4.20 1.22
N ALA A 21 6.88 -3.87 0.85
CA ALA A 21 7.84 -3.20 1.73
C ALA A 21 7.38 -1.78 2.09
N ALA A 22 6.90 -1.01 1.11
CA ALA A 22 6.38 0.34 1.30
C ALA A 22 5.14 0.36 2.22
N ILE A 23 4.26 -0.62 2.12
CA ILE A 23 3.08 -0.75 3.00
C ILE A 23 3.50 -1.13 4.42
N LYS A 24 4.56 -1.94 4.60
CA LYS A 24 5.04 -2.36 5.93
C LYS A 24 5.56 -1.21 6.78
N VAL A 25 6.14 -0.17 6.18
CA VAL A 25 6.67 1.00 6.91
C VAL A 25 5.58 2.00 7.32
N LEU A 26 4.33 1.80 6.89
CA LEU A 26 3.22 2.64 7.30
C LEU A 26 2.88 2.44 8.78
N PRO A 27 2.58 3.52 9.52
CA PRO A 27 1.89 3.43 10.81
C PRO A 27 0.63 2.58 10.68
N GLU A 28 0.31 1.81 11.72
CA GLU A 28 -0.76 0.79 11.67
C GLU A 28 -2.10 1.34 11.18
N GLY A 29 -2.55 2.49 11.69
CA GLY A 29 -3.80 3.11 11.25
C GLY A 29 -3.79 3.60 9.80
N GLN A 30 -2.62 3.99 9.27
CA GLN A 30 -2.45 4.38 7.86
C GLN A 30 -2.43 3.15 6.97
N ARG A 31 -1.76 2.08 7.40
CA ARG A 31 -1.73 0.78 6.71
C ARG A 31 -3.13 0.19 6.59
N ALA A 32 -3.86 0.12 7.69
CA ALA A 32 -5.22 -0.42 7.72
C ALA A 32 -6.16 0.40 6.81
N ALA A 33 -6.11 1.73 6.90
CA ALA A 33 -6.89 2.61 6.03
C ALA A 33 -6.55 2.42 4.54
N PHE A 34 -5.27 2.28 4.21
CA PHE A 34 -4.81 2.02 2.85
C PHE A 34 -5.35 0.69 2.31
N VAL A 35 -5.21 -0.41 3.07
CA VAL A 35 -5.67 -1.74 2.63
C VAL A 35 -7.17 -1.72 2.39
N LEU A 36 -7.96 -1.26 3.37
CA LEU A 36 -9.41 -1.20 3.26
C LEU A 36 -9.86 -0.34 2.06
N ARG A 37 -9.20 0.78 1.78
CA ARG A 37 -9.58 1.65 0.66
C ARG A 37 -9.08 1.19 -0.70
N LYS A 38 -7.82 0.74 -0.80
CA LYS A 38 -7.13 0.53 -2.08
C LYS A 38 -7.10 -0.93 -2.50
N VAL A 39 -7.15 -1.85 -1.55
CA VAL A 39 -7.15 -3.28 -1.81
C VAL A 39 -8.58 -3.82 -1.76
N GLU A 40 -9.32 -3.51 -0.69
CA GLU A 40 -10.70 -4.00 -0.50
C GLU A 40 -11.76 -3.12 -1.20
N GLY A 41 -11.40 -1.90 -1.62
CA GLY A 41 -12.27 -1.01 -2.38
C GLY A 41 -13.36 -0.29 -1.57
N LEU A 42 -13.29 -0.31 -0.24
CA LEU A 42 -14.28 0.31 0.64
C LEU A 42 -14.33 1.85 0.50
N GLY A 43 -15.52 2.42 0.70
CA GLY A 43 -15.74 3.86 0.81
C GLY A 43 -15.10 4.46 2.07
N TYR A 44 -14.91 5.78 2.11
CA TYR A 44 -14.31 6.43 3.29
C TYR A 44 -15.16 6.25 4.57
N ALA A 45 -16.48 6.26 4.44
CA ALA A 45 -17.40 6.02 5.56
C ALA A 45 -17.26 4.60 6.13
N GLU A 46 -17.15 3.58 5.28
CA GLU A 46 -16.96 2.19 5.68
C GLU A 46 -15.58 1.98 6.32
N VAL A 47 -14.54 2.62 5.77
CA VAL A 47 -13.19 2.64 6.39
C VAL A 47 -13.24 3.30 7.77
N ALA A 48 -13.95 4.41 7.91
CA ALA A 48 -14.09 5.12 9.16
C ALA A 48 -14.78 4.27 10.23
N GLN A 49 -15.84 3.57 9.85
CA GLN A 49 -16.54 2.62 10.72
C GLN A 49 -15.63 1.45 11.12
N ALA A 50 -14.90 0.86 10.17
CA ALA A 50 -14.00 -0.26 10.44
C ALA A 50 -12.80 0.12 11.34
N LEU A 51 -12.36 1.38 11.30
CA LEU A 51 -11.23 1.90 12.08
C LEU A 51 -11.65 2.73 13.29
N GLU A 52 -12.94 2.74 13.62
CA GLU A 52 -13.53 3.48 14.74
C GLU A 52 -13.07 4.94 14.80
N CYS A 53 -13.09 5.63 13.66
CA CYS A 53 -12.67 7.02 13.54
C CYS A 53 -13.67 7.85 12.73
N SER A 54 -13.44 9.17 12.66
CA SER A 54 -14.23 10.02 11.76
C SER A 54 -13.88 9.76 10.30
N GLU A 55 -14.81 10.06 9.39
CA GLU A 55 -14.59 9.92 7.95
C GLU A 55 -13.46 10.83 7.45
N ASP A 56 -13.29 12.01 8.06
CA ASP A 56 -12.18 12.90 7.77
C ASP A 56 -10.84 12.34 8.25
N ALA A 57 -10.80 11.69 9.42
CA ALA A 57 -9.61 10.99 9.89
C ALA A 57 -9.25 9.81 8.97
N ALA A 58 -10.26 9.07 8.48
CA ALA A 58 -10.04 8.00 7.51
C ALA A 58 -9.46 8.54 6.19
N ARG A 59 -10.03 9.63 5.65
CA ARG A 59 -9.50 10.34 4.47
C ARG A 59 -8.04 10.75 4.66
N GLN A 60 -7.73 11.40 5.79
CA GLN A 60 -6.35 11.81 6.11
C GLN A 60 -5.41 10.61 6.19
N ARG A 61 -5.80 9.54 6.89
CA ARG A 61 -4.98 8.32 7.01
C ARG A 61 -4.69 7.70 5.64
N VAL A 62 -5.68 7.63 4.74
CA VAL A 62 -5.47 7.13 3.36
C VAL A 62 -4.55 8.05 2.56
N ALA A 63 -4.74 9.38 2.66
CA ALA A 63 -3.92 10.35 1.93
C ALA A 63 -2.45 10.29 2.37
N GLU A 64 -2.20 10.26 3.68
CA GLU A 64 -0.86 10.12 4.26
C GLU A 64 -0.23 8.77 3.90
N ALA A 65 -1.01 7.68 3.92
CA ALA A 65 -0.53 6.37 3.48
C ALA A 65 -0.09 6.38 2.02
N MET A 66 -0.90 6.93 1.12
CA MET A 66 -0.60 7.05 -0.30
C MET A 66 0.67 7.87 -0.56
N LYS A 67 0.86 8.95 0.18
CA LYS A 67 2.05 9.80 0.09
C LYS A 67 3.30 9.01 0.47
N LYS A 68 3.28 8.35 1.62
CA LYS A 68 4.42 7.54 2.09
C LYS A 68 4.74 6.35 1.19
N VAL A 69 3.72 5.65 0.70
CA VAL A 69 3.93 4.54 -0.25
C VAL A 69 4.60 5.05 -1.52
N ARG A 70 4.15 6.20 -2.05
CA ARG A 70 4.79 6.82 -3.23
C ARG A 70 6.22 7.26 -2.95
N GLU A 71 6.50 7.83 -1.78
CA GLU A 71 7.84 8.24 -1.37
C GLU A 71 8.79 7.04 -1.20
N ALA A 72 8.30 5.92 -0.66
CA ALA A 72 9.08 4.70 -0.48
C ALA A 72 9.34 3.91 -1.78
N MET A 73 8.63 4.25 -2.85
CA MET A 73 8.74 3.61 -4.17
C MET A 73 9.46 4.48 -5.22
N ARG A 74 10.00 5.63 -4.79
CA ARG A 74 10.92 6.44 -5.59
C ARG A 74 12.35 5.96 -5.36
#